data_AF-X1SUM9-F1
#
_entry.id   AF-X1SUM9-F1
#
_cell.length_a   1.000
_cell.length_b   1.000
_cell.length_c   1.000
_cell.angle_alpha   90.00
_cell.angle_beta   90.00
_cell.angle_gamma   90.00
#
_symmetry.space_group_name_H-M   'P 1'
#
loop_
_entity.id
_entity.type
_entity.pdbx_description
1 polymer ?
#
loop_
_entity_poly.entity_id
_entity_poly.type
_entity_poly.pdbx_seq_one_letter_code
_entity_poly.pdbx_strand_id
1 'polypeptide(L)' 'MLREIVYNELMGLGKTEAVAKEWGAVAAEFEQVCGYKERYTRADVITFLTHL' A
#
# COMPACT_ATOMS: atom_id res chain seq x y z
N MET A 1 6.96 -1.11 7.26
CA MET A 1 5.58 -1.47 6.84
C MET A 1 5.34 -0.99 5.41
N LEU A 2 4.47 -1.62 4.60
CA LEU A 2 4.27 -1.25 3.19
C LEU A 2 3.86 0.22 3.02
N ARG A 3 3.08 0.75 3.99
CA ARG A 3 2.76 2.19 4.10
C ARG A 3 3.99 3.10 4.00
N GLU A 4 5.02 2.81 4.78
CA GLU A 4 6.22 3.65 4.87
C GLU A 4 7.06 3.56 3.60
N ILE A 5 7.12 2.36 3.01
CA ILE A 5 7.82 2.12 1.73
C ILE A 5 7.14 2.94 0.64
N VAL A 6 5.83 2.79 0.48
CA VAL A 6 5.06 3.52 -0.55
C VAL A 6 5.16 5.04 -0.35
N TYR A 7 5.04 5.52 0.89
CA TYR A 7 5.19 6.94 1.20
C TYR A 7 6.58 7.47 0.81
N ASN A 8 7.65 6.82 1.28
CA ASN A 8 9.02 7.28 1.05
C ASN A 8 9.40 7.24 -0.43
N GLU A 9 9.01 6.20 -1.15
CA GLU A 9 9.26 6.09 -2.60
C GLU A 9 8.54 7.21 -3.36
N LEU A 10 7.27 7.49 -3.04
CA LEU A 10 6.54 8.58 -3.71
C LEU A 10 7.15 9.95 -3.41
N MET A 11 7.60 10.19 -2.18
CA MET A 11 8.34 11.40 -1.83
C MET A 11 9.66 11.49 -2.60
N GLY A 12 10.42 10.39 -2.71
CA GLY A 12 11.66 10.31 -3.48
C GLY A 12 11.47 10.54 -4.99
N LEU A 13 10.32 10.14 -5.53
CA LEU A 13 9.91 10.40 -6.91
C LEU A 13 9.36 11.82 -7.14
N GLY A 14 9.39 12.69 -6.12
CA GLY A 14 8.93 14.08 -6.21
C GLY A 14 7.40 14.23 -6.30
N LYS A 15 6.63 13.25 -5.84
CA LYS A 15 5.17 13.39 -5.71
C LYS A 15 4.83 14.31 -4.54
N THR A 16 3.60 14.81 -4.55
CA THR A 16 3.11 15.64 -3.44
C THR A 16 2.90 14.79 -2.19
N GLU A 17 3.06 15.41 -1.03
CA GLU A 17 2.82 14.76 0.26
C GLU A 17 1.38 14.21 0.36
N ALA A 18 0.40 14.90 -0.22
CA ALA A 18 -0.99 14.43 -0.26
C ALA A 18 -1.12 13.09 -0.98
N VAL A 19 -0.49 12.95 -2.17
CA VAL A 19 -0.46 11.70 -2.94
C VAL A 19 0.27 10.62 -2.15
N ALA A 20 1.42 10.93 -1.55
CA ALA A 20 2.18 9.96 -0.76
C ALA A 20 1.37 9.45 0.45
N LYS A 21 0.61 10.32 1.13
CA LYS A 21 -0.27 9.96 2.26
C LYS A 21 -1.42 9.08 1.82
N GLU A 22 -2.09 9.44 0.73
CA GLU A 22 -3.21 8.68 0.17
C GLU A 22 -2.79 7.25 -0.18
N TRP A 23 -1.73 7.11 -0.97
CA TRP A 23 -1.22 5.80 -1.37
C TRP A 23 -0.63 5.01 -0.20
N GLY A 24 -0.01 5.69 0.77
CA GLY A 24 0.42 5.07 2.02
C GLY A 24 -0.75 4.52 2.84
N ALA A 25 -1.91 5.19 2.84
CA ALA A 25 -3.12 4.70 3.49
C ALA A 25 -3.69 3.47 2.78
N VAL A 26 -3.78 3.49 1.45
CA VAL A 26 -4.18 2.32 0.64
C VAL A 26 -3.27 1.12 0.91
N ALA A 27 -1.95 1.35 0.98
CA ALA A 27 -0.98 0.31 1.32
C ALA A 27 -1.17 -0.27 2.73
N ALA A 28 -1.52 0.57 3.71
CA ALA A 28 -1.82 0.11 5.07
C ALA A 28 -3.09 -0.74 5.11
N GLU A 29 -4.15 -0.31 4.43
CA GLU A 29 -5.40 -1.05 4.32
C GLU A 29 -5.18 -2.40 3.62
N PHE A 30 -4.38 -2.41 2.56
CA PHE A 30 -3.97 -3.63 1.87
C PHE A 30 -3.29 -4.63 2.82
N GLU A 31 -2.32 -4.18 3.63
CA GLU A 31 -1.67 -5.05 4.63
C GLU A 31 -2.64 -5.51 5.73
N GLN A 32 -3.60 -4.66 6.11
CA GLN A 32 -4.63 -5.01 7.09
C GLN A 32 -5.55 -6.13 6.59
N VAL A 33 -5.90 -6.11 5.30
CA VAL A 33 -6.80 -7.11 4.68
C VAL A 33 -6.05 -8.40 4.33
N CYS A 34 -4.87 -8.29 3.73
CA CYS A 34 -4.13 -9.45 3.19
C CYS A 34 -3.13 -10.06 4.19
N GLY A 35 -2.86 -9.37 5.30
CA GLY A 35 -1.80 -9.69 6.25
C GLY A 35 -0.43 -9.17 5.82
N TYR A 36 0.46 -9.01 6.80
CA TYR A 36 1.84 -8.59 6.58
C TYR A 36 2.65 -9.74 5.95
N LYS A 37 3.23 -9.51 4.76
CA LYS A 37 3.98 -10.52 3.99
C LYS A 37 5.17 -9.88 3.29
N GLU A 38 6.27 -10.63 3.17
CA GLU A 38 7.42 -10.20 2.36
C GLU A 38 7.11 -10.19 0.86
N ARG A 39 6.14 -11.00 0.42
CA ARG A 39 5.70 -11.09 -0.97
C ARG A 39 4.18 -11.25 -1.02
N TYR A 40 3.56 -10.51 -1.93
CA TYR A 40 2.14 -10.61 -2.22
C TYR A 40 1.90 -11.35 -3.52
N THR A 41 0.79 -12.06 -3.57
CA THR A 41 0.36 -12.86 -4.71
C THR A 41 -0.83 -12.21 -5.40
N ARG A 42 -1.18 -12.71 -6.59
CA ARG A 42 -2.42 -12.32 -7.27
C ARG A 42 -3.65 -12.58 -6.40
N ALA A 43 -3.64 -13.64 -5.58
CA ALA A 43 -4.75 -13.95 -4.69
C ALA A 43 -4.94 -12.85 -3.63
N ASP A 44 -3.87 -12.31 -3.07
CA ASP A 44 -3.93 -11.21 -2.11
C ASP A 44 -4.57 -9.96 -2.74
N VAL A 45 -4.16 -9.62 -3.97
CA VAL A 45 -4.77 -8.51 -4.72
C VAL A 45 -6.26 -8.73 -4.93
N ILE A 46 -6.68 -9.94 -5.33
CA ILE A 46 -8.09 -10.26 -5.48
C ILE A 46 -8.83 -10.13 -4.15
N THR A 47 -8.27 -10.63 -3.05
CA THR A 47 -8.86 -10.52 -1.71
C THR A 47 -9.07 -9.06 -1.31
N PHE A 48 -8.07 -8.20 -1.51
CA PHE A 48 -8.21 -6.77 -1.24
C PHE A 48 -9.30 -6.13 -2.10
N LEU A 49 -9.31 -6.39 -3.41
CA LEU A 49 -10.30 -5.81 -4.31
C LEU A 49 -11.73 -6.27 -4.01
N THR A 50 -11.91 -7.48 -3.45
CA THR A 50 -13.23 -7.95 -2.98
C THR A 50 -13.67 -7.35 -1.64
N HIS A 51 -12.76 -6.67 -0.93
CA HIS A 51 -13.03 -5.99 0.34
C HIS A 51 -13.40 -4.50 0.17
N LEU A 52 -13.07 -3.90 -0.97
CA LEU A 52 -13.44 -2.53 -1.36
C LEU A 52 -14.94 -2.40 -1.63
#